data_AF-A0A6J8DM51-F1
#
_entry.id   AF-A0A6J8DM51-F1
#
_cell.length_a   1.000
_cell.length_b   1.000
_cell.length_c   1.000
_cell.angle_alpha   90.00
_cell.angle_beta   90.00
_cell.angle_gamma   90.00
#
_symmetry.space_group_name_H-M   'P 1'
#
loop_
_entity.id
_entity.type
_entity.pdbx_description
1 polymer ?
#
loop_
_entity_poly.entity_id
_entity_poly.type
_entity_poly.pdbx_seq_one_letter_code
_entity_poly.pdbx_strand_id
1 'polypeptide(L)'
;MLTKNIIINALKEESSVLRLILSTSALGMGLDIKKCSVVVLFGPPNNLVDLLQEIRRVGRDGNPSVAIILYNGYHLQKLKPEVNAILKAKDCRRKDLMCNFLKNSDLDDLMKKESRKHSCCDLCAKFCNCNSCDMLPLEKLFLSEQVVEELEEQEDSALSDSDTEDYNLSAYEYFEDLDMALLEKQDD
;
A
#
# COMPACT_ATOMS: atom_id res chain seq x y z
N MET A 1 9.53 13.39 -26.98
CA MET A 1 9.90 12.19 -26.19
C MET A 1 10.44 12.69 -24.86
N LEU A 2 9.67 12.61 -23.78
CA LEU A 2 10.15 13.03 -22.45
C LEU A 2 11.25 12.06 -22.01
N THR A 3 12.49 12.52 -21.99
CA THR A 3 13.64 11.71 -21.57
C THR A 3 13.46 11.32 -20.10
N LYS A 4 13.68 10.05 -19.73
CA LYS A 4 13.59 9.50 -18.36
C LYS A 4 14.14 10.45 -17.27
N ASN A 5 15.23 11.14 -17.57
CA ASN A 5 15.88 12.08 -16.66
C ASN A 5 15.04 13.31 -16.32
N ILE A 6 14.22 13.81 -17.25
CA ILE A 6 13.36 14.97 -17.01
C ILE A 6 12.30 14.61 -15.96
N ILE A 7 11.67 13.45 -16.13
CA ILE A 7 10.65 12.94 -15.20
C ILE A 7 11.27 12.71 -13.81
N ILE A 8 12.44 12.08 -13.73
CA ILE A 8 13.13 11.83 -12.46
C ILE A 8 13.52 13.15 -11.77
N ASN A 9 14.02 14.13 -12.51
CA ASN A 9 14.38 15.42 -11.94
C ASN A 9 13.15 16.18 -11.45
N ALA A 10 12.05 16.15 -12.21
CA ALA A 10 10.79 16.74 -11.79
C ALA A 10 10.26 16.09 -10.50
N LEU A 11 10.41 14.79 -10.28
CA LEU A 11 9.99 14.15 -9.02
C LEU A 11 10.82 14.52 -7.80
N LYS A 12 12.11 14.81 -8.02
CA LYS A 12 13.04 15.12 -6.93
C LYS A 12 12.85 16.54 -6.41
N GLU A 13 12.31 17.41 -7.25
CA GLU A 13 12.06 18.81 -6.95
C GLU A 13 10.80 18.95 -6.08
N GLU A 14 10.92 19.56 -4.90
CA GLU A 14 9.80 19.68 -3.96
C GLU A 14 8.71 20.64 -4.47
N SER A 15 9.09 21.61 -5.30
CA SER A 15 8.18 22.56 -5.93
C SER A 15 7.48 21.99 -7.18
N SER A 16 7.70 20.72 -7.49
CA SER A 16 7.15 20.08 -8.68
C SER A 16 5.65 19.81 -8.56
N VAL A 17 4.97 19.96 -9.70
CA VAL A 17 3.58 19.53 -9.87
C VAL A 17 3.45 18.02 -10.07
N LEU A 18 4.54 17.32 -10.40
CA LEU A 18 4.53 15.89 -10.64
C LEU A 18 4.57 15.12 -9.31
N ARG A 19 3.40 14.61 -8.88
CA ARG A 19 3.22 13.89 -7.61
C ARG A 19 3.05 12.37 -7.76
N LEU A 20 2.68 11.90 -8.95
CA LEU A 20 2.38 10.49 -9.22
C LEU A 20 3.18 10.01 -10.44
N ILE A 21 3.69 8.78 -10.33
CA ILE A 21 4.24 8.05 -11.48
C ILE A 21 3.71 6.64 -11.49
N LEU A 22 3.27 6.24 -12.69
CA LEU A 22 2.95 4.86 -13.01
C LEU A 22 4.15 4.26 -13.73
N SER A 23 4.67 3.15 -13.21
CA SER A 23 5.86 2.54 -13.78
C SER A 23 5.94 1.05 -13.56
N THR A 24 6.69 0.38 -14.45
CA THR A 24 7.11 -1.00 -14.26
C THR A 24 8.44 -1.05 -13.48
N SER A 25 8.80 -2.24 -13.00
CA SER A 25 10.06 -2.48 -12.27
C SER A 25 11.32 -1.95 -12.99
N ALA A 26 11.30 -1.91 -14.33
CA ALA A 26 12.41 -1.39 -15.14
C ALA A 26 12.66 0.13 -14.95
N LEU A 27 11.65 0.92 -14.60
CA LEU A 27 11.84 2.34 -14.30
C LEU A 27 12.43 2.55 -12.91
N GLY A 28 12.01 1.72 -11.94
CA GLY A 28 12.36 1.87 -10.54
C GLY A 28 13.85 1.63 -10.25
N MET A 29 14.55 0.81 -11.03
CA MET A 29 15.99 0.61 -10.85
C MET A 29 16.76 1.93 -11.05
N GLY A 30 17.46 2.38 -9.99
CA GLY A 30 18.23 3.64 -9.98
C GLY A 30 17.43 4.91 -9.65
N LEU A 31 16.15 4.77 -9.36
CA LEU A 31 15.28 5.87 -8.93
C LEU A 31 15.39 6.04 -7.41
N ASP A 32 16.09 7.10 -6.98
CA ASP A 32 16.24 7.49 -5.58
C ASP A 32 15.51 8.80 -5.32
N ILE A 33 14.29 8.70 -4.80
CA ILE A 33 13.48 9.84 -4.36
C ILE A 33 13.40 9.75 -2.85
N LYS A 34 13.92 10.77 -2.15
CA LYS A 34 13.96 10.77 -0.68
C LYS A 34 12.58 10.92 -0.06
N LYS A 35 11.77 11.86 -0.57
CA LYS A 35 10.42 12.16 -0.09
C LYS A 35 9.38 11.35 -0.88
N CYS A 36 9.37 10.04 -0.67
CA CYS A 36 8.35 9.16 -1.23
C CYS A 36 7.52 8.57 -0.08
N SER A 37 6.26 8.98 0.04
CA SER A 37 5.38 8.56 1.14
C SER A 37 4.53 7.35 0.81
N VAL A 38 4.25 7.10 -0.47
CA VAL A 38 3.34 6.03 -0.88
C VAL A 38 3.90 5.26 -2.06
N VAL A 39 3.79 3.94 -1.99
CA VAL A 39 4.01 3.04 -3.12
C VAL A 39 2.83 2.09 -3.21
N VAL A 40 2.29 1.95 -4.42
CA VAL A 40 1.20 1.03 -4.72
C VAL A 40 1.73 -0.01 -5.71
N LEU A 41 1.70 -1.27 -5.32
CA LEU A 41 2.05 -2.40 -6.18
C LEU A 41 0.77 -2.99 -6.73
N PHE A 42 0.52 -2.76 -8.02
CA PHE A 42 -0.56 -3.40 -8.75
C PHE A 42 -0.10 -4.78 -9.21
N GLY A 43 -0.40 -5.79 -8.40
CA GLY A 43 0.17 -7.12 -8.54
C GLY A 43 1.47 -7.27 -7.73
N PRO A 44 1.57 -8.30 -6.88
CA PRO A 44 2.78 -8.59 -6.13
C PRO A 44 3.86 -9.15 -7.07
N PRO A 45 5.13 -8.80 -6.89
CA PRO A 45 6.21 -9.42 -7.64
C PRO A 45 6.41 -10.88 -7.22
N ASN A 46 6.99 -11.67 -8.11
CA ASN A 46 7.13 -13.12 -7.93
C ASN A 46 8.15 -13.53 -6.86
N ASN A 47 9.08 -12.65 -6.49
CA ASN A 47 10.15 -12.93 -5.53
C ASN A 47 10.05 -12.03 -4.29
N LEU A 48 10.43 -12.57 -3.14
CA LEU A 48 10.48 -11.83 -1.89
C LEU A 48 11.44 -10.64 -1.93
N VAL A 49 12.62 -10.82 -2.54
CA VAL A 49 13.61 -9.74 -2.65
C VAL A 49 13.07 -8.58 -3.50
N ASP A 50 12.38 -8.88 -4.59
CA ASP A 50 11.78 -7.86 -5.47
C ASP A 50 10.67 -7.11 -4.73
N LEU A 51 9.79 -7.84 -4.02
CA LEU A 51 8.76 -7.23 -3.17
C LEU A 51 9.40 -6.25 -2.18
N LEU A 52 10.45 -6.69 -1.50
CA LEU A 52 11.19 -5.88 -0.55
C LEU A 52 11.83 -4.64 -1.17
N GLN A 53 12.46 -4.79 -2.33
CA GLN A 53 13.11 -3.67 -3.01
C GLN A 53 12.08 -2.62 -3.44
N GLU A 54 10.91 -3.05 -3.92
CA GLU A 54 9.85 -2.17 -4.37
C GLU A 54 9.17 -1.43 -3.20
N ILE A 55 8.83 -2.11 -2.10
CA ILE A 55 8.22 -1.44 -0.94
C ILE A 55 9.22 -0.56 -0.18
N ARG A 56 10.53 -0.85 -0.21
CA ARG A 56 11.57 -0.04 0.45
C ARG A 56 11.95 1.24 -0.32
N ARG A 57 11.16 1.61 -1.33
CA ARG A 57 11.28 2.90 -2.02
C ARG A 57 10.74 4.06 -1.19
N VAL A 58 9.74 3.79 -0.33
CA VAL A 58 9.14 4.80 0.54
C VAL A 58 9.88 4.92 1.87
N GLY A 59 9.65 6.03 2.58
CA GLY A 59 10.11 6.21 3.96
C GLY A 59 11.62 6.40 4.13
N ARG A 60 12.34 6.75 3.05
CA ARG A 60 13.80 7.00 3.09
C ARG A 60 14.18 8.28 3.85
N ASP A 61 13.25 9.21 3.94
CA ASP A 61 13.35 10.44 4.72
C ASP A 61 12.96 10.27 6.20
N GLY A 62 12.49 9.08 6.59
CA GLY A 62 12.03 8.78 7.95
C GLY A 62 10.61 9.28 8.26
N ASN A 63 9.91 9.86 7.29
CA ASN A 63 8.53 10.29 7.46
C ASN A 63 7.56 9.09 7.36
N PRO A 64 6.33 9.20 7.90
CA PRO A 64 5.30 8.19 7.73
C PRO A 64 5.11 7.84 6.27
N SER A 65 5.07 6.55 5.99
CA SER A 65 4.93 6.02 4.65
C SER A 65 4.13 4.73 4.64
N VAL A 66 3.46 4.46 3.54
CA VAL A 66 2.63 3.27 3.34
C VAL A 66 2.99 2.57 2.04
N ALA A 67 3.04 1.25 2.10
CA ALA A 67 3.16 0.40 0.93
C ALA A 67 1.87 -0.43 0.81
N ILE A 68 1.18 -0.27 -0.31
CA ILE A 68 -0.09 -0.93 -0.60
C ILE A 68 0.17 -1.96 -1.68
N ILE A 69 -0.32 -3.19 -1.48
CA ILE A 69 -0.20 -4.27 -2.46
C ILE A 69 -1.61 -4.68 -2.85
N LEU A 70 -1.96 -4.42 -4.11
CA LEU A 70 -3.24 -4.82 -4.69
C LEU A 70 -3.05 -6.15 -5.41
N TYR A 71 -3.88 -7.13 -5.09
CA TYR A 71 -3.79 -8.46 -5.67
C TYR A 71 -5.16 -9.13 -5.74
N ASN A 72 -5.29 -10.12 -6.62
CA ASN A 72 -6.51 -10.92 -6.79
C ASN A 72 -6.13 -12.41 -6.89
N GLY A 73 -7.14 -13.28 -7.03
CA GLY A 73 -6.93 -14.72 -7.12
C GLY A 73 -5.96 -15.15 -8.24
N TYR A 74 -5.98 -14.45 -9.38
CA TYR A 74 -5.09 -14.75 -10.51
C TYR A 74 -3.61 -14.52 -10.17
N HIS A 75 -3.30 -13.42 -9.48
CA HIS A 75 -1.93 -13.14 -9.04
C HIS A 75 -1.41 -14.24 -8.10
N LEU A 76 -2.23 -14.70 -7.15
CA LEU A 76 -1.82 -15.68 -6.14
C LEU A 76 -1.42 -17.04 -6.73
N GLN A 77 -2.00 -17.45 -7.86
CA GLN A 77 -1.73 -18.75 -8.50
C GLN A 77 -0.28 -18.85 -9.02
N LYS A 78 0.32 -17.74 -9.43
CA LYS A 78 1.65 -17.70 -10.05
C LYS A 78 2.78 -17.32 -9.09
N LEU A 79 2.43 -16.95 -7.86
CA LEU A 79 3.39 -16.48 -6.87
C LEU A 79 4.18 -17.61 -6.23
N LYS A 80 5.44 -17.33 -5.94
CA LYS A 80 6.26 -18.19 -5.09
C LYS A 80 5.65 -18.29 -3.68
N PRO A 81 5.83 -19.43 -3.00
CA PRO A 81 5.23 -19.68 -1.69
C PRO A 81 5.63 -18.63 -0.64
N GLU A 82 6.85 -18.12 -0.70
CA GLU A 82 7.36 -17.08 0.22
C GLU A 82 6.53 -15.79 0.16
N VAL A 83 6.23 -15.30 -1.05
CA VAL A 83 5.43 -14.09 -1.25
C VAL A 83 3.98 -14.36 -0.86
N ASN A 84 3.45 -15.52 -1.25
CA ASN A 84 2.11 -15.95 -0.88
C ASN A 84 1.90 -16.01 0.64
N ALA A 85 2.91 -16.47 1.38
CA ALA A 85 2.87 -16.53 2.84
C ALA A 85 2.75 -15.13 3.47
N ILE A 86 3.44 -14.12 2.92
CA ILE A 86 3.39 -12.74 3.41
C ILE A 86 2.04 -12.09 3.11
N LEU A 87 1.47 -12.33 1.93
CA LEU A 87 0.15 -11.80 1.56
C LEU A 87 -0.96 -12.42 2.42
N LYS A 88 -0.84 -13.71 2.74
CA LYS A 88 -1.78 -14.47 3.59
C LYS A 88 -1.36 -14.53 5.07
N ALA A 89 -0.49 -13.62 5.50
CA ALA A 89 0.00 -13.58 6.87
C ALA A 89 -1.17 -13.44 7.85
N LYS A 90 -1.05 -14.12 9.00
CA LYS A 90 -2.00 -14.03 10.12
C LYS A 90 -1.43 -13.26 11.31
N ASP A 91 -0.12 -13.08 11.32
CA ASP A 91 0.63 -12.30 12.30
C ASP A 91 1.25 -11.07 11.59
N CYS A 92 2.01 -10.26 12.30
CA CYS A 92 2.65 -9.05 11.80
C CYS A 92 3.38 -9.26 10.45
N ARG A 93 2.92 -8.58 9.39
CA ARG A 93 3.55 -8.66 8.04
C ARG A 93 5.02 -8.28 8.06
N ARG A 94 5.40 -7.29 8.88
CA ARG A 94 6.79 -6.84 8.99
C ARG A 94 7.70 -7.93 9.54
N LYS A 95 7.20 -8.76 10.46
CA LYS A 95 7.94 -9.90 11.01
C LYS A 95 8.15 -10.96 9.93
N ASP A 96 7.10 -11.37 9.23
CA ASP A 96 7.16 -12.39 8.18
C ASP A 96 8.02 -11.95 7.00
N LEU A 97 8.01 -10.67 6.67
CA LEU A 97 8.83 -10.07 5.64
C LEU A 97 10.33 -10.05 6.03
N MET A 98 10.64 -9.87 7.31
CA MET A 98 12.02 -9.71 7.82
C MET A 98 12.64 -11.00 8.34
N CYS A 99 11.85 -12.04 8.62
CA CYS A 99 12.33 -13.25 9.30
C CYS A 99 13.45 -13.98 8.55
N ASN A 100 13.44 -13.92 7.21
CA ASN A 100 14.47 -14.53 6.38
C ASN A 100 15.76 -13.69 6.27
N PHE A 101 15.74 -12.43 6.76
CA PHE A 101 16.85 -11.48 6.62
C PHE A 101 17.51 -11.11 7.95
N LEU A 102 16.84 -11.36 9.07
CA LEU A 102 17.28 -10.98 10.41
C LEU A 102 17.54 -12.20 11.28
N LYS A 103 18.40 -12.04 12.29
CA LYS A 103 18.62 -13.08 13.32
C LYS A 103 17.45 -13.07 14.30
N ASN A 104 17.24 -14.18 15.01
CA ASN A 104 16.18 -14.31 16.02
C ASN A 104 16.23 -13.21 17.09
N SER A 105 17.44 -12.82 17.54
CA SER A 105 17.61 -11.71 18.49
C SER A 105 17.08 -10.38 17.95
N ASP A 106 17.37 -10.10 16.68
CA ASP A 106 16.99 -8.83 16.02
C ASP A 106 15.49 -8.82 15.69
N LEU A 107 14.92 -9.98 15.40
CA LEU A 107 13.47 -10.16 15.25
C LEU A 107 12.75 -9.94 16.57
N ASP A 108 13.27 -10.50 17.67
CA ASP A 108 12.71 -10.26 19.00
C ASP A 108 12.74 -8.78 19.34
N ASP A 109 13.82 -8.06 19.02
CA ASP A 109 13.91 -6.62 19.25
C ASP A 109 12.97 -5.81 18.34
N LEU A 110 12.77 -6.24 17.08
CA LEU A 110 11.75 -5.68 16.19
C LEU A 110 10.33 -5.89 16.73
N MET A 111 10.10 -7.00 17.44
CA MET A 111 8.81 -7.35 18.03
C MET A 111 8.58 -6.74 19.43
N LYS A 112 9.65 -6.39 20.16
CA LYS A 112 9.63 -5.70 21.46
C LYS A 112 9.43 -4.20 21.34
N LYS A 113 9.91 -3.60 20.24
CA LYS A 113 9.71 -2.18 19.99
C LYS A 113 8.20 -1.90 20.06
N GLU A 114 7.79 -0.80 20.68
CA GLU A 114 6.38 -0.37 20.76
C GLU A 114 5.73 -0.11 19.38
N SER A 115 6.37 -0.50 18.28
CA SER A 115 5.91 -0.39 16.91
C SER A 115 4.75 -1.33 16.58
N ARG A 116 4.11 -2.02 17.54
CA ARG A 116 2.72 -2.54 17.36
C ARG A 116 1.67 -1.42 17.46
N LYS A 117 2.01 -0.24 16.94
CA LYS A 117 1.11 0.88 16.74
C LYS A 117 0.42 0.70 15.38
N HIS A 118 -0.62 1.49 15.12
CA HIS A 118 -1.32 1.55 13.84
C HIS A 118 -0.39 1.75 12.63
N SER A 119 0.82 2.29 12.83
CA SER A 119 1.86 2.48 11.80
C SER A 119 2.66 1.23 11.41
N CYS A 120 2.28 0.04 11.91
CA CYS A 120 3.03 -1.18 11.65
C CYS A 120 2.70 -1.85 10.32
N CYS A 121 1.47 -2.34 10.24
CA CYS A 121 0.83 -2.98 9.10
C CYS A 121 -0.66 -3.07 9.43
N ASP A 122 -1.47 -3.34 8.42
CA ASP A 122 -2.91 -3.64 8.50
C ASP A 122 -3.26 -4.60 9.65
N LEU A 123 -2.55 -5.72 9.79
CA LEU A 123 -2.85 -6.73 10.82
C LEU A 123 -2.57 -6.24 12.24
N CYS A 124 -1.48 -5.50 12.44
CA CYS A 124 -1.16 -4.91 13.74
C CYS A 124 -2.07 -3.71 14.06
N ALA A 125 -2.52 -2.96 13.05
CA ALA A 125 -3.39 -1.82 13.23
C ALA A 125 -4.75 -2.21 13.83
N LYS A 126 -5.27 -3.40 13.50
CA LYS A 126 -6.48 -3.98 14.12
C LYS A 126 -6.40 -4.12 15.64
N PHE A 127 -5.19 -4.20 16.20
CA PHE A 127 -4.96 -4.29 17.65
C PHE A 127 -4.52 -2.97 18.29
N CYS A 128 -4.60 -1.84 17.57
CA CYS A 128 -4.24 -0.54 18.16
C CYS A 128 -5.36 -0.02 19.05
N ASN A 129 -5.01 0.38 20.28
CA ASN A 129 -5.91 1.04 21.23
C ASN A 129 -5.68 2.55 21.30
N CYS A 130 -5.25 3.13 20.19
CA CYS A 130 -4.89 4.53 20.09
C CYS A 130 -6.11 5.36 19.68
N ASN A 131 -6.46 6.38 20.46
CA ASN A 131 -7.62 7.23 20.19
C ASN A 131 -7.37 8.30 19.11
N SER A 132 -6.15 8.39 18.59
CA SER A 132 -5.72 9.33 17.55
C SER A 132 -4.71 8.68 16.61
N CYS A 133 -5.20 7.84 15.68
CA CYS A 133 -4.38 7.26 14.62
C CYS A 133 -4.09 8.28 13.53
N ASP A 134 -2.82 8.61 13.30
CA ASP A 134 -2.40 9.40 12.16
C ASP A 134 -2.15 8.47 10.96
N MET A 135 -3.25 8.07 10.28
CA MET A 135 -3.16 7.30 9.04
C MET A 135 -3.02 8.21 7.82
N LEU A 136 -2.27 7.74 6.82
CA LEU A 136 -2.14 8.45 5.55
C LEU A 136 -3.48 8.43 4.79
N PRO A 137 -3.80 9.45 3.96
CA PRO A 137 -5.09 9.53 3.28
C PRO A 137 -5.45 8.25 2.48
N LEU A 138 -4.50 7.70 1.73
CA LEU A 138 -4.72 6.46 0.97
C LEU A 138 -4.93 5.25 1.86
N GLU A 139 -4.27 5.18 3.01
CA GLU A 139 -4.46 4.10 3.98
C GLU A 139 -5.88 4.13 4.58
N LYS A 140 -6.43 5.33 4.82
CA LYS A 140 -7.81 5.50 5.28
C LYS A 140 -8.82 5.00 4.24
N LEU A 141 -8.62 5.35 2.97
CA LEU A 141 -9.53 4.96 1.88
C LEU A 141 -9.66 3.44 1.76
N PHE A 142 -8.54 2.71 1.68
CA PHE A 142 -8.58 1.26 1.53
C PHE A 142 -9.11 0.53 2.77
N LEU A 143 -8.87 1.07 3.97
CA LEU A 143 -9.41 0.49 5.20
C LEU A 143 -10.92 0.75 5.34
N SER A 144 -11.43 1.89 4.87
CA SER A 144 -12.88 2.12 4.84
C SER A 144 -13.59 1.22 3.84
N GLU A 145 -12.98 0.96 2.69
CA GLU A 145 -13.55 0.13 1.62
C GLU A 145 -13.61 -1.35 2.03
N GLN A 146 -12.56 -1.88 2.67
CA GLN A 146 -12.57 -3.24 3.23
C GLN A 146 -13.62 -3.45 4.34
N VAL A 147 -13.93 -2.40 5.11
CA VAL A 147 -14.98 -2.46 6.14
C VAL A 147 -16.37 -2.49 5.50
N VAL A 148 -16.56 -1.85 4.33
CA VAL A 148 -17.83 -1.90 3.59
C VAL A 148 -18.05 -3.28 2.97
N GLU A 149 -17.02 -3.89 2.36
CA GLU A 149 -17.11 -5.27 1.84
C GLU A 149 -17.39 -6.32 2.94
N GLU A 150 -16.74 -6.22 4.12
CA GLU A 150 -16.99 -7.13 5.25
C GLU A 150 -18.42 -7.00 5.83
N LEU A 151 -19.09 -5.87 5.62
CA LEU A 151 -20.48 -5.63 6.04
C LEU A 151 -21.49 -6.12 4.99
N GLU A 152 -21.19 -5.97 3.70
CA GLU A 152 -22.03 -6.46 2.59
C GLU A 152 -22.05 -8.00 2.51
N GLU A 153 -20.92 -8.67 2.80
CA GLU A 153 -20.86 -10.15 2.86
C GLU A 153 -21.76 -10.78 3.96
N GLN A 154 -22.22 -10.01 4.94
CA GLN A 154 -23.14 -10.52 5.98
C GLN A 154 -24.62 -10.49 5.54
N GLU A 155 -24.98 -9.75 4.49
CA GLU A 155 -26.37 -9.64 4.03
C GLU A 155 -26.71 -10.58 2.87
N ASP A 156 -25.73 -10.96 2.02
CA ASP A 156 -26.00 -11.72 0.78
C ASP A 156 -25.79 -13.25 0.86
N SER A 157 -26.26 -13.87 1.94
CA SER A 157 -26.28 -15.36 2.05
C SER A 157 -27.36 -16.06 1.21
N ALA A 158 -27.87 -15.44 0.13
CA ALA A 158 -28.85 -16.03 -0.78
C ALA A 158 -28.52 -15.86 -2.28
N LEU A 159 -27.89 -16.90 -2.84
CA LEU A 159 -27.95 -17.42 -4.22
C LEU A 159 -27.15 -16.79 -5.40
N SER A 160 -26.26 -17.66 -5.90
CA SER A 160 -26.05 -18.16 -7.29
C SER A 160 -25.07 -17.48 -8.26
N ASP A 161 -24.16 -18.35 -8.74
CA ASP A 161 -23.26 -18.25 -9.90
C ASP A 161 -23.80 -17.41 -11.08
N SER A 162 -23.13 -16.29 -11.37
CA SER A 162 -22.92 -15.83 -12.75
C SER A 162 -21.72 -14.89 -12.83
N ASP A 163 -20.74 -15.25 -13.66
CA ASP A 163 -19.50 -14.51 -13.93
C ASP A 163 -19.76 -13.17 -14.65
N THR A 164 -20.13 -12.13 -13.92
CA THR A 164 -19.93 -10.73 -14.35
C THR A 164 -19.79 -9.87 -13.10
N GLU A 165 -18.55 -9.47 -12.77
CA GLU A 165 -18.33 -8.46 -11.73
C GLU A 165 -18.76 -7.09 -12.28
N ASP A 166 -19.85 -6.53 -11.76
CA ASP A 166 -20.24 -5.15 -11.98
C ASP A 166 -19.18 -4.25 -11.33
N TYR A 167 -18.49 -3.45 -12.15
CA TYR A 167 -17.61 -2.40 -11.64
C TYR A 167 -18.47 -1.42 -10.85
N ASN A 168 -18.28 -1.38 -9.53
CA ASN A 168 -19.01 -0.52 -8.62
C ASN A 168 -18.80 0.96 -9.03
N LEU A 169 -19.86 1.55 -9.61
CA LEU A 169 -19.88 2.93 -10.13
C LEU A 169 -19.76 3.97 -9.00
N SER A 170 -19.94 3.57 -7.74
CA SER A 170 -19.82 4.44 -6.56
C SER A 170 -18.40 4.95 -6.33
N ALA A 171 -17.37 4.19 -6.75
CA ALA A 171 -15.99 4.64 -6.63
C ALA A 171 -15.72 5.87 -7.54
N TYR A 172 -16.35 5.93 -8.72
CA TYR A 172 -16.22 7.10 -9.62
C TYR A 172 -16.89 8.34 -9.05
N GLU A 173 -18.08 8.21 -8.44
CA GLU A 173 -18.78 9.33 -7.81
C GLU A 173 -17.97 9.91 -6.63
N TYR A 174 -17.28 9.06 -5.87
CA TYR A 174 -16.42 9.52 -4.77
C TYR A 174 -15.14 10.24 -5.24
N PHE A 175 -14.57 9.84 -6.39
CA PHE A 175 -13.43 10.54 -6.99
C PHE A 175 -13.82 11.91 -7.54
N GLU A 176 -15.03 12.08 -8.08
CA GLU A 176 -15.53 13.40 -8.50
C GLU A 176 -15.72 14.35 -7.31
N ASP A 177 -16.20 13.86 -6.17
CA ASP A 177 -16.36 14.65 -4.94
C ASP A 177 -15.00 15.11 -4.36
N LEU A 178 -13.94 14.31 -4.51
CA LEU A 178 -12.58 14.63 -4.06
C LEU A 178 -11.90 15.69 -4.93
N ASP A 179 -12.12 15.67 -6.25
CA ASP A 179 -11.61 16.71 -7.16
C ASP A 179 -12.29 18.06 -6.90
N MET A 180 -13.59 18.06 -6.56
CA MET A 180 -14.31 19.28 -6.17
C MET A 180 -13.83 19.86 -4.84
N ALA A 181 -13.59 19.03 -3.82
CA ALA A 181 -13.10 19.49 -2.52
C ALA A 181 -11.65 20.03 -2.55
N LEU A 182 -10.85 19.63 -3.53
CA LEU A 182 -9.48 20.13 -3.72
C LEU A 182 -9.43 21.48 -4.48
N LEU A 183 -10.49 21.84 -5.21
CA LEU A 183 -10.59 23.11 -5.93
C LEU A 183 -11.13 24.26 -5.06
N GLU A 184 -11.82 23.98 -3.94
CA GLU A 184 -12.38 25.01 -3.06
C GLU A 184 -11.40 25.60 -2.02
N LYS A 185 -10.12 25.19 -2.03
CA LYS A 185 -9.07 25.74 -1.15
C LYS A 185 -7.95 26.45 -1.90
N GLN A 186 -8.30 27.36 -2.79
CA GLN A 186 -7.43 28.46 -3.18
C GLN A 186 -8.29 29.69 -3.47
N ASP A 187 -8.59 30.47 -2.43
CA ASP A 187 -8.79 31.92 -2.50
C ASP A 187 -8.93 32.44 -1.06
N ASP A 188 -7.82 32.91 -0.51
CA ASP A 188 -7.69 34.01 0.47
C ASP A 188 -6.21 34.41 0.63
#